data_AF-A0A4R7SST6-F1
#
_entry.id   AF-A0A4R7SST6-F1
#
_cell.length_a   1.000
_cell.length_b   1.000
_cell.length_c   1.000
_cell.angle_alpha   90.00
_cell.angle_beta   90.00
_cell.angle_gamma   90.00
#
_symmetry.space_group_name_H-M   'P 1'
#
loop_
_entity.id
_entity.type
_entity.pdbx_description
1 polymer ?
#
loop_
_entity_poly.entity_id
_entity_poly.type
_entity_poly.pdbx_seq_one_letter_code
_entity_poly.pdbx_strand_id
1 'polypeptide(L)'
;MTQPVSQRGALLAKIGALLQVAQLIGLAATLATMNAAAGNFNIQPTATDATVAEVAKASTVMSNATHYLFFGTGIAVIGMIMVIVAATVYRYRANWFFWFLCVYGGAMTISYMFPFGLFFLIYALTKRKEFDLDPGPQPGTLVR
;
A
#
# COMPACT_ATOMS: atom_id res chain seq x y z
N MET A 1 -24.19 -6.28 23.44
CA MET A 1 -23.28 -5.34 24.12
C MET A 1 -22.27 -4.84 23.10
N THR A 2 -22.45 -3.62 22.59
CA THR A 2 -21.51 -2.95 21.68
C THR A 2 -20.36 -2.38 22.52
N GLN A 3 -19.16 -2.95 22.43
CA GLN A 3 -18.01 -2.34 23.09
C GLN A 3 -17.65 -1.02 22.40
N PRO A 4 -17.24 0.02 23.15
CA PRO A 4 -16.83 1.28 22.56
C PRO A 4 -15.65 1.05 21.61
N VAL A 5 -15.73 1.64 20.41
CA VAL A 5 -14.68 1.55 19.39
C VAL A 5 -13.36 2.06 19.98
N SER A 6 -12.34 1.21 19.98
CA SER A 6 -11.00 1.61 20.43
C SER A 6 -10.46 2.70 19.51
N GLN A 7 -10.40 3.94 20.00
CA GLN A 7 -9.85 5.09 19.26
C GLN A 7 -8.44 4.81 18.72
N ARG A 8 -7.62 4.06 19.48
CA ARG A 8 -6.28 3.66 19.08
C ARG A 8 -6.29 2.71 17.88
N GLY A 9 -7.18 1.71 17.88
CA GLY A 9 -7.33 0.77 16.77
C GLY A 9 -7.77 1.46 15.46
N ALA A 10 -8.69 2.41 15.57
CA ALA A 10 -9.14 3.20 14.42
C ALA A 10 -8.01 4.06 13.82
N LEU A 11 -7.20 4.70 14.68
CA LEU A 11 -6.05 5.51 14.24
C LEU A 11 -5.00 4.64 13.54
N LEU A 12 -4.64 3.49 14.13
CA LEU A 12 -3.70 2.54 13.55
C LEU A 12 -4.18 2.00 12.19
N ALA A 13 -5.46 1.67 12.06
CA ALA A 13 -6.03 1.20 10.79
C ALA A 13 -5.97 2.29 9.71
N LYS A 14 -6.31 3.54 10.06
CA LYS A 14 -6.28 4.68 9.12
C LYS A 14 -4.85 5.02 8.67
N ILE A 15 -3.90 5.09 9.62
CA ILE A 15 -2.49 5.35 9.28
C ILE A 15 -1.95 4.18 8.47
N GLY A 16 -2.20 2.94 8.88
CA GLY A 16 -1.76 1.75 8.15
C GLY A 16 -2.29 1.73 6.71
N ALA A 17 -3.57 2.03 6.51
CA ALA A 17 -4.18 2.14 5.19
C ALA A 17 -3.57 3.29 4.36
N LEU A 18 -3.31 4.44 4.97
CA LEU A 18 -2.66 5.57 4.30
C LEU A 18 -1.24 5.22 3.86
N LEU A 19 -0.48 4.51 4.69
CA LEU A 19 0.87 4.06 4.36
C LEU A 19 0.88 3.05 3.20
N GLN A 20 -0.20 2.28 3.00
CA GLN A 20 -0.30 1.44 1.80
C GLN A 20 -0.44 2.25 0.50
N VAL A 21 -1.02 3.45 0.56
CA VAL A 21 -1.06 4.35 -0.59
C VAL A 21 0.35 4.84 -0.97
N ALA A 22 1.28 4.91 -0.01
CA ALA A 22 2.67 5.29 -0.29
C ALA A 22 3.35 4.33 -1.28
N GLN A 23 3.02 3.04 -1.27
CA GLN A 23 3.53 2.08 -2.25
C GLN A 23 3.07 2.43 -3.68
N LEU A 24 1.80 2.82 -3.84
CA LEU A 24 1.25 3.23 -5.12
C LEU A 24 1.91 4.51 -5.63
N ILE A 25 2.21 5.45 -4.73
CA ILE A 25 2.95 6.67 -5.06
C ILE A 25 4.37 6.33 -5.51
N GLY A 26 5.06 5.43 -4.81
CA GLY A 26 6.39 4.96 -5.19
C GLY A 26 6.39 4.32 -6.58
N LEU A 27 5.43 3.44 -6.86
CA LEU A 27 5.26 2.83 -8.18
C LEU A 27 5.00 3.88 -9.27
N ALA A 28 4.11 4.85 -9.01
CA ALA A 28 3.82 5.93 -9.94
C ALA A 28 5.06 6.79 -10.23
N ALA A 29 5.88 7.09 -9.21
CA ALA A 29 7.14 7.82 -9.37
C ALA A 29 8.16 7.04 -10.20
N THR A 30 8.29 5.73 -9.97
CA THR A 30 9.13 4.83 -10.79
C THR A 30 8.68 4.85 -12.26
N LEU A 31 7.37 4.71 -12.52
CA LEU A 31 6.81 4.74 -13.88
C LEU A 31 7.02 6.09 -14.57
N ALA A 32 6.80 7.20 -13.85
CA ALA A 32 7.02 8.54 -14.37
C ALA A 32 8.50 8.76 -14.74
N THR A 33 9.42 8.33 -13.87
CA THR A 33 10.87 8.43 -14.10
C THR A 33 11.32 7.60 -15.30
N MET A 34 10.80 6.37 -15.43
CA MET A 34 11.09 5.51 -16.58
C MET A 34 10.53 6.06 -17.88
N ASN A 35 9.29 6.57 -17.89
CA ASN A 35 8.68 7.15 -19.09
C ASN A 35 9.41 8.43 -19.54
N ALA A 36 9.79 9.30 -18.59
CA ALA A 36 10.59 10.48 -18.88
C ALA A 36 11.97 10.13 -19.44
N ALA A 37 12.59 9.06 -18.95
CA ALA A 37 13.87 8.60 -19.48
C ALA A 37 13.75 7.97 -20.87
N ALA A 38 12.70 7.17 -21.11
CA ALA A 38 12.44 6.54 -22.40
C ALA A 38 12.30 7.57 -23.54
N GLY A 39 11.66 8.71 -23.29
CA GLY A 39 11.55 9.79 -24.28
C GLY A 39 12.86 10.52 -24.58
N ASN A 40 13.89 10.34 -23.74
CA ASN A 40 15.18 11.04 -23.85
C ASN A 40 16.33 10.13 -24.31
N PHE A 41 16.11 8.82 -24.46
CA PHE A 41 17.13 7.91 -24.98
C PHE A 41 17.13 7.94 -26.51
N ASN A 42 18.20 8.48 -27.10
CA ASN A 42 18.45 8.43 -28.54
C ASN A 42 19.69 7.58 -28.81
N ILE A 43 19.53 6.26 -28.69
CA ILE A 43 20.63 5.32 -28.92
C ILE A 43 20.84 5.21 -30.43
N GLN A 44 21.80 5.97 -30.96
CA GLN A 44 22.29 5.78 -32.32
C GLN A 44 23.41 4.73 -32.32
N PRO A 45 23.32 3.67 -33.14
CA PRO A 45 24.25 2.53 -33.12
C PRO A 45 25.63 2.82 -33.73
N THR A 46 25.97 4.08 -34.02
CA THR A 46 27.10 4.45 -34.88
C THR A 46 28.39 4.82 -34.15
N ALA A 47 28.35 5.08 -32.83
CA ALA A 47 29.54 5.38 -32.03
C ALA A 47 29.53 4.63 -30.69
N THR A 48 30.52 3.77 -30.48
CA THR A 48 30.66 2.93 -29.28
C THR A 48 30.70 3.76 -28.00
N ASP A 49 31.41 4.88 -28.00
CA ASP A 49 31.54 5.76 -26.82
C ASP A 49 30.22 6.46 -26.46
N ALA A 50 29.46 6.90 -27.47
CA ALA A 50 28.15 7.50 -27.27
C ALA A 50 27.13 6.47 -26.75
N THR A 51 27.22 5.23 -27.25
CA THR A 51 26.38 4.13 -26.77
C THR A 51 26.67 3.78 -25.31
N VAL A 52 27.95 3.75 -24.91
CA VAL A 52 28.34 3.50 -23.51
C VAL A 52 27.83 4.61 -22.58
N ALA A 53 27.91 5.87 -23.01
CA ALA A 53 27.42 7.01 -22.23
C ALA A 53 25.89 6.96 -22.02
N GLU A 54 25.11 6.63 -23.06
CA GLU A 54 23.65 6.47 -22.95
C GLU A 54 23.26 5.27 -22.08
N VAL A 55 23.98 4.15 -22.18
CA VAL A 55 23.76 2.98 -21.29
C VAL A 55 24.07 3.33 -19.83
N ALA A 56 25.13 4.08 -19.56
CA ALA A 56 25.45 4.53 -18.20
C ALA A 56 24.32 5.42 -17.64
N LYS A 57 23.81 6.36 -18.44
CA LYS A 57 22.67 7.21 -18.08
C LYS A 57 21.40 6.38 -17.80
N ALA A 58 21.11 5.39 -18.64
CA ALA A 58 19.99 4.47 -18.43
C ALA A 58 20.11 3.69 -17.11
N SER A 59 21.32 3.19 -16.82
CA SER A 59 21.61 2.50 -15.55
C SER A 59 21.36 3.40 -14.33
N THR A 60 21.79 4.66 -14.36
CA THR A 60 21.53 5.62 -13.27
C THR A 60 20.04 5.87 -13.07
N VAL A 61 19.27 6.06 -14.14
CA VAL A 61 17.81 6.22 -14.05
C VAL A 61 17.16 4.99 -13.44
N MET A 62 17.51 3.79 -13.91
CA MET A 62 16.96 2.54 -13.37
C MET A 62 17.33 2.36 -11.89
N SER A 63 18.56 2.70 -11.49
CA SER A 63 18.97 2.69 -10.09
C SER A 63 18.13 3.63 -9.22
N ASN A 64 17.93 4.88 -9.65
CA ASN A 64 17.09 5.84 -8.92
C ASN A 64 15.63 5.37 -8.82
N ALA A 65 15.08 4.86 -9.92
CA ALA A 65 13.73 4.31 -9.98
C ALA A 65 13.55 3.12 -9.01
N THR A 66 14.60 2.32 -8.85
CA THR A 66 14.63 1.18 -7.92
C THR A 66 14.67 1.65 -6.47
N HIS A 67 15.43 2.70 -6.14
CA HIS A 67 15.45 3.27 -4.79
C HIS A 67 14.06 3.77 -4.35
N TYR A 68 13.31 4.48 -5.22
CA TYR A 68 11.95 4.92 -4.88
C TYR A 68 11.02 3.74 -4.57
N LEU A 69 11.15 2.64 -5.31
CA LEU A 69 10.36 1.43 -5.08
C LEU A 69 10.73 0.76 -3.75
N PHE A 70 12.02 0.73 -3.38
CA PHE A 70 12.47 0.22 -2.08
C PHE A 70 11.91 1.05 -0.92
N PHE A 71 11.99 2.38 -0.99
CA PHE A 71 11.43 3.25 0.06
C PHE A 71 9.91 3.10 0.17
N GLY A 72 9.20 3.09 -0.96
CA GLY A 72 7.76 2.86 -1.00
C GLY A 72 7.36 1.51 -0.39
N THR A 73 8.10 0.45 -0.72
CA THR A 73 7.87 -0.91 -0.19
C THR A 73 8.16 -0.98 1.31
N GLY A 74 9.23 -0.36 1.78
CA GLY A 74 9.57 -0.33 3.22
C GLY A 74 8.47 0.33 4.05
N ILE A 75 7.93 1.47 3.58
CA ILE A 75 6.81 2.16 4.21
C ILE A 75 5.53 1.29 4.20
N ALA A 76 5.28 0.58 3.09
CA ALA A 76 4.14 -0.32 2.95
C ALA A 76 4.17 -1.48 3.97
N VAL A 77 5.35 -2.06 4.23
CA VAL A 77 5.53 -3.11 5.24
C VAL A 77 5.14 -2.60 6.63
N ILE A 78 5.56 -1.38 6.99
CA ILE A 78 5.16 -0.76 8.26
C ILE A 78 3.64 -0.59 8.32
N GLY A 79 3.05 -0.06 7.24
CA GLY A 79 1.59 0.06 7.12
C GLY A 79 0.87 -1.29 7.27
N MET A 80 1.44 -2.37 6.76
CA MET A 80 0.86 -3.71 6.82
C MET A 80 0.84 -4.23 8.25
N ILE A 81 1.95 -4.07 8.97
CA ILE A 81 2.06 -4.45 10.38
C ILE A 81 1.01 -3.69 11.20
N MET A 82 0.84 -2.38 10.95
CA MET A 82 -0.18 -1.57 11.63
C MET A 82 -1.60 -2.06 11.35
N VAL A 83 -1.93 -2.42 10.10
CA VAL A 83 -3.22 -3.00 9.73
C VAL A 83 -3.44 -4.36 10.41
N ILE A 84 -2.42 -5.23 10.44
CA ILE A 84 -2.51 -6.53 11.12
C ILE A 84 -2.77 -6.33 12.61
N VAL A 85 -2.02 -5.46 13.29
CA VAL A 85 -2.20 -5.17 14.72
C VAL A 85 -3.58 -4.56 14.98
N ALA A 86 -4.06 -3.64 14.14
CA ALA A 86 -5.40 -3.08 14.24
C ALA A 86 -6.48 -4.16 14.10
N ALA A 87 -6.30 -5.11 13.19
CA ALA A 87 -7.22 -6.20 12.97
C ALA A 87 -7.19 -7.23 14.12
N THR A 88 -6.02 -7.73 14.51
CA THR A 88 -5.87 -8.87 15.44
C THR A 88 -5.89 -8.45 16.91
N VAL A 89 -5.13 -7.42 17.29
CA VAL A 89 -4.94 -7.01 18.69
C VAL A 89 -6.07 -6.08 19.12
N TYR A 90 -6.31 -5.01 18.36
CA TYR A 90 -7.34 -4.03 18.69
C TYR A 90 -8.75 -4.44 18.26
N ARG A 91 -8.86 -5.52 17.49
CA ARG A 91 -10.14 -6.06 16.98
C ARG A 91 -10.99 -4.95 16.36
N TYR A 92 -10.38 -4.09 15.54
CA TYR A 92 -11.11 -3.00 14.88
C TYR A 92 -12.08 -3.59 13.83
N ARG A 93 -13.34 -3.13 13.84
CA ARG A 93 -14.47 -3.72 13.08
C ARG A 93 -15.36 -2.70 12.37
N ALA A 94 -14.79 -1.70 11.74
CA ALA A 94 -15.57 -0.77 10.91
C ALA A 94 -15.88 -1.35 9.52
N ASN A 95 -17.05 -1.04 8.96
CA ASN A 95 -17.45 -1.48 7.61
C ASN A 95 -16.46 -1.03 6.52
N TRP A 96 -15.97 0.22 6.57
CA TRP A 96 -14.90 0.68 5.67
C TRP A 96 -13.64 -0.19 5.75
N PHE A 97 -13.26 -0.61 6.96
CA PHE A 97 -12.06 -1.43 7.17
C PHE A 97 -12.25 -2.84 6.59
N PHE A 98 -13.45 -3.41 6.68
CA PHE A 98 -13.80 -4.66 5.99
C PHE A 98 -13.57 -4.56 4.48
N TRP A 99 -14.14 -3.54 3.83
CA TRP A 99 -13.96 -3.34 2.39
C TRP A 99 -12.50 -3.11 2.03
N PHE A 100 -11.76 -2.35 2.84
CA PHE A 100 -10.32 -2.19 2.69
C PHE A 100 -9.60 -3.55 2.74
N LEU A 101 -9.85 -4.40 3.74
CA LEU A 101 -9.23 -5.74 3.81
C LEU A 101 -9.60 -6.62 2.61
N CYS A 102 -10.84 -6.56 2.14
CA CYS A 102 -11.27 -7.35 0.99
C CYS A 102 -10.60 -6.91 -0.32
N VAL A 103 -10.60 -5.60 -0.61
CA VAL A 103 -9.97 -5.06 -1.83
C VAL A 103 -8.46 -5.24 -1.76
N TYR A 104 -7.85 -4.87 -0.64
CA TYR A 104 -6.41 -4.97 -0.46
C TYR A 104 -5.92 -6.42 -0.40
N GLY A 105 -6.62 -7.28 0.34
CA GLY A 105 -6.36 -8.71 0.39
C GLY A 105 -6.50 -9.36 -0.99
N GLY A 106 -7.56 -9.04 -1.73
CA GLY A 106 -7.75 -9.49 -3.11
C GLY A 106 -6.64 -9.04 -4.04
N ALA A 107 -6.23 -7.77 -3.98
CA ALA A 107 -5.12 -7.24 -4.75
C ALA A 107 -3.79 -7.94 -4.40
N MET A 108 -3.58 -8.31 -3.14
CA MET A 108 -2.40 -9.06 -2.72
C MET A 108 -2.43 -10.52 -3.18
N THR A 109 -3.60 -11.16 -3.21
CA THR A 109 -3.76 -12.54 -3.68
C THR A 109 -3.38 -12.68 -5.16
N ILE A 110 -3.65 -11.68 -5.99
CA ILE A 110 -3.22 -11.68 -7.41
C ILE A 110 -1.75 -11.29 -7.60
N SER A 111 -1.04 -10.93 -6.53
CA SER A 111 0.36 -10.51 -6.55
C SER A 111 1.31 -11.60 -6.01
N TYR A 112 2.61 -11.32 -5.98
CA TYR A 112 3.61 -12.18 -5.34
C TYR A 112 3.40 -12.36 -3.82
N MET A 113 2.54 -11.57 -3.18
CA MET A 113 2.20 -11.65 -1.75
C MET A 113 0.95 -12.51 -1.47
N PHE A 114 0.75 -13.57 -2.25
CA PHE A 114 -0.38 -14.51 -2.14
C PHE A 114 -0.77 -14.92 -0.70
N PRO A 115 0.15 -15.39 0.17
CA PRO A 115 -0.24 -15.87 1.49
C PRO A 115 -0.81 -14.76 2.39
N PHE A 116 -0.31 -13.52 2.27
CA PHE A 116 -0.83 -12.39 3.03
C PHE A 116 -2.20 -11.93 2.53
N GLY A 117 -2.38 -11.90 1.21
CA GLY A 117 -3.68 -11.59 0.61
C GLY A 117 -4.76 -12.59 1.02
N LEU A 118 -4.42 -13.88 0.96
CA LEU A 118 -5.31 -14.95 1.39
C LEU A 118 -5.65 -14.86 2.88
N PHE A 119 -4.66 -14.56 3.73
CA PHE A 119 -4.89 -14.33 5.16
C PHE A 119 -5.91 -13.21 5.40
N PHE A 120 -5.75 -12.05 4.76
CA PHE A 120 -6.69 -10.94 4.92
C PHE A 120 -8.10 -11.26 4.42
N LEU A 121 -8.22 -11.95 3.28
CA LEU A 121 -9.51 -12.38 2.74
C LEU A 121 -10.22 -13.37 3.67
N ILE A 122 -9.53 -14.44 4.11
CA ILE A 122 -10.10 -15.42 5.03
C ILE A 122 -10.50 -14.72 6.34
N TYR A 123 -9.65 -13.84 6.86
CA TYR A 123 -9.91 -13.08 8.08
C TYR A 123 -11.19 -12.22 7.93
N ALA A 124 -11.26 -11.41 6.88
CA ALA A 124 -12.40 -10.53 6.62
C ALA A 124 -13.70 -11.32 6.44
N LEU A 125 -13.69 -12.41 5.67
CA LEU A 125 -14.86 -13.25 5.42
C LEU A 125 -15.31 -14.00 6.67
N THR A 126 -14.39 -14.61 7.42
CA THR A 126 -14.70 -15.32 8.67
C THR A 126 -15.32 -14.40 9.71
N LYS A 127 -14.89 -13.13 9.72
CA LYS A 127 -15.33 -12.12 10.68
C LYS A 127 -16.37 -11.15 10.14
N ARG A 128 -16.94 -11.39 8.95
CA ARG A 128 -17.90 -10.49 8.28
C ARG A 128 -19.01 -9.98 9.21
N LYS A 129 -19.65 -10.88 9.97
CA LYS A 129 -20.76 -10.55 10.88
C LYS A 129 -20.35 -9.60 12.02
N GLU A 130 -19.07 -9.51 12.36
CA GLU A 130 -18.56 -8.59 13.38
C GLU A 130 -18.41 -7.15 12.85
N PHE A 131 -18.33 -6.94 11.53
CA PHE A 131 -18.13 -5.62 10.91
C PHE A 131 -19.42 -4.82 10.71
N ASP A 132 -20.59 -5.48 10.74
CA ASP A 132 -21.90 -4.84 10.60
C ASP A 132 -22.37 -4.16 11.89
N LEU A 133 -21.63 -4.32 12.99
CA LEU A 133 -22.02 -3.87 14.33
C LEU A 133 -21.50 -2.47 14.70
N ASP A 134 -20.93 -1.71 13.76
CA ASP A 134 -20.44 -0.36 14.05
C ASP A 134 -21.62 0.62 14.03
N PRO A 135 -22.12 1.11 15.19
CA PRO A 135 -23.10 2.19 15.17
C PRO A 135 -22.40 3.39 14.52
N GLY A 136 -22.99 3.91 13.45
CA GLY A 136 -22.47 5.10 12.78
C GLY A 136 -22.17 6.21 13.79
N PRO A 137 -21.20 7.11 13.49
CA PRO A 137 -20.81 8.18 14.39
C PRO A 137 -22.06 8.90 14.91
N GLN A 138 -22.27 8.86 16.23
CA GLN A 138 -23.46 9.48 16.82
C GLN A 138 -23.44 10.97 16.47
N PRO A 139 -24.50 11.52 15.86
CA PRO A 139 -24.55 12.92 15.51
C PRO A 139 -24.40 13.77 16.79
N GLY A 140 -23.27 14.47 16.91
CA GLY A 140 -22.92 15.29 18.08
C GLY A 140 -21.55 15.01 18.71
N THR A 141 -20.89 13.90 18.38
CA THR A 141 -19.50 13.63 18.83
C THR A 141 -18.46 14.21 17.88
N LEU A 142 -18.51 15.53 17.66
CA LEU A 142 -17.34 16.27 17.19
C LEU A 142 -16.36 16.36 18.37
N VAL A 143 -15.40 15.44 18.39
CA VAL A 143 -14.27 15.46 19.33
C VAL A 143 -13.50 16.76 19.09
N ARG A 144 -13.45 17.62 20.13
CA ARG A 144 -12.49 18.73 20.24
C ARG A 144 -11.07 18.19 20.37
#